data_AF-A0A9D7T5Z9-F1
#
_entry.id   AF-A0A9D7T5Z9-F1
#
_cell.length_a   1.000
_cell.length_b   1.000
_cell.length_c   1.000
_cell.angle_alpha   90.00
_cell.angle_beta   90.00
_cell.angle_gamma   90.00
#
_symmetry.space_group_name_H-M   'P 1'
#
loop_
_entity.id
_entity.type
_entity.pdbx_description
1 polymer ?
#
loop_
_entity_poly.entity_id
_entity_poly.type
_entity_poly.pdbx_seq_one_letter_code
_entity_poly.pdbx_strand_id
1 'polypeptide(L)'
;MLPPPELLRETHLIGPRCREWVLDPDRLPQLRATRFMWIGHSVLRSPYRMVRLRSEYSHIVAARRGRGRTLIDGAVADWRPGHVLLAPAAHPTLKSQARIMEIASGFPR
;
A
#
# COMPACT_ATOMS: atom_id res chain seq x y z
N MET A 1 -18.21 -0.73 -1.11
CA MET A 1 -18.06 0.57 -1.79
C MET A 1 -16.95 1.31 -1.07
N LEU A 2 -15.96 1.88 -1.77
CA LEU A 2 -14.93 2.68 -1.11
C LEU A 2 -15.56 4.01 -0.67
N PRO A 3 -15.31 4.48 0.56
CA PRO A 3 -15.87 5.75 1.02
C PRO A 3 -15.28 6.93 0.21
N PRO A 4 -16.02 8.03 0.06
CA PRO A 4 -15.52 9.25 -0.56
C PRO A 4 -14.20 9.73 0.05
N PRO A 5 -13.26 10.31 -0.74
CA PRO A 5 -11.96 10.78 -0.27
C PRO A 5 -12.01 11.67 1.00
N GLU A 6 -13.01 12.54 1.08
CA GLU A 6 -13.25 13.47 2.19
C GLU A 6 -13.63 12.78 3.52
N LEU A 7 -14.07 11.52 3.48
CA LEU A 7 -14.41 10.74 4.67
C LEU A 7 -13.27 9.81 5.11
N LEU A 8 -12.11 9.89 4.47
CA LEU A 8 -10.95 9.07 4.78
C LEU A 8 -10.12 9.71 5.89
N ARG A 9 -9.69 8.88 6.85
CA ARG A 9 -8.72 9.26 7.88
C ARG A 9 -7.48 8.42 7.72
N GLU A 10 -6.32 9.04 7.93
CA GLU A 10 -5.02 8.35 7.93
C GLU A 10 -5.07 7.14 8.85
N THR A 11 -4.62 5.99 8.36
CA THR A 11 -4.47 4.78 9.19
C THR A 11 -3.12 4.13 8.90
N HIS A 12 -2.30 3.96 9.94
CA HIS A 12 -1.05 3.21 9.86
C HIS A 12 -1.20 1.77 10.35
N LEU A 13 -2.36 1.15 10.12
CA LEU A 13 -2.70 -0.14 10.71
C LEU A 13 -2.60 -1.25 9.67
N ILE A 14 -1.65 -2.14 9.89
CA ILE A 14 -1.68 -3.48 9.34
C ILE A 14 -2.60 -4.28 10.27
N GLY A 15 -3.84 -4.51 9.85
CA GLY A 15 -4.86 -5.16 10.69
C GLY A 15 -4.36 -6.50 11.27
N PRO A 16 -4.91 -6.99 12.40
CA PRO A 16 -4.33 -8.08 13.19
C PRO A 16 -4.23 -9.43 12.45
N ARG A 17 -4.93 -9.59 11.33
CA ARG A 17 -4.87 -10.78 10.47
C ARG A 17 -3.84 -10.70 9.35
N CYS A 18 -3.20 -9.54 9.21
CA CYS A 18 -2.20 -9.29 8.21
C CYS A 18 -0.82 -9.54 8.81
N ARG A 19 0.12 -9.92 7.96
CA ARG A 19 1.52 -10.13 8.35
C ARG A 19 2.40 -9.40 7.37
N GLU A 20 3.40 -8.71 7.90
CA GLU A 20 4.40 -8.03 7.09
C GLU A 20 5.79 -8.40 7.57
N TRP A 21 6.68 -8.64 6.61
CA TRP A 21 8.10 -8.81 6.84
C TRP A 21 8.80 -7.68 6.09
N VAL A 22 9.60 -6.88 6.79
CA VAL A 22 10.31 -5.73 6.23
C VAL A 22 11.80 -5.89 6.51
N LEU A 23 12.61 -5.57 5.51
CA LEU A 23 14.03 -5.33 5.62
C LEU A 23 14.27 -3.83 5.53
N ASP A 24 14.99 -3.31 6.49
CA ASP A 24 15.46 -1.94 6.58
C ASP A 24 17.01 -1.91 6.58
N PRO A 25 17.63 -0.73 6.49
CA PRO A 25 19.09 -0.62 6.48
C PRO A 25 19.80 -1.10 7.75
N ASP A 26 19.08 -1.29 8.86
CA ASP A 26 19.65 -1.80 10.11
C ASP A 26 19.64 -3.32 10.15
N ARG A 27 18.67 -3.95 9.49
CA ARG A 27 18.58 -5.41 9.30
C ARG A 27 19.31 -5.92 8.06
N LEU A 28 19.44 -5.10 7.02
CA LEU A 28 20.16 -5.41 5.79
C LEU A 28 21.01 -4.19 5.36
N PRO A 29 22.24 -4.05 5.88
CA PRO A 29 23.09 -2.88 5.63
C PRO A 29 23.38 -2.58 4.15
N GLN A 30 23.31 -3.59 3.28
CA GLN A 30 23.45 -3.44 1.83
C GLN A 30 22.40 -2.49 1.24
N LEU A 31 21.24 -2.32 1.89
CA LEU A 31 20.22 -1.35 1.47
C LEU A 31 20.72 0.09 1.55
N ARG A 32 21.70 0.40 2.41
CA ARG A 32 22.30 1.75 2.51
C ARG A 32 22.97 2.21 1.22
N ALA A 33 23.41 1.26 0.39
CA ALA A 33 23.98 1.56 -0.93
C ALA A 33 22.91 1.76 -2.03
N THR A 34 21.63 1.63 -1.69
CA THR A 34 20.51 1.74 -2.62
C THR A 34 19.65 2.97 -2.32
N ARG A 35 18.65 3.25 -3.17
CA ARG A 35 17.61 4.26 -2.90
C ARG A 35 16.38 3.69 -2.18
N PHE A 36 16.46 2.44 -1.72
CA PHE A 36 15.36 1.79 -1.00
C PHE A 36 15.50 2.00 0.50
N MET A 37 14.49 2.64 1.09
CA MET A 37 14.37 2.75 2.54
C MET A 37 13.87 1.45 3.17
N TRP A 38 12.91 0.78 2.53
CA TRP A 38 12.34 -0.47 2.99
C TRP A 38 12.02 -1.39 1.82
N ILE A 39 12.28 -2.68 2.01
CA ILE A 39 11.83 -3.73 1.12
C ILE A 39 11.06 -4.74 1.96
N GLY A 40 9.83 -5.04 1.56
CA GLY A 40 8.99 -5.91 2.36
C GLY A 40 8.07 -6.80 1.54
N HIS A 41 7.53 -7.79 2.24
CA HIS A 41 6.49 -8.67 1.75
C HIS A 41 5.34 -8.66 2.75
N SER A 42 4.13 -8.42 2.26
CA SER A 42 2.94 -8.31 3.10
C SER A 42 1.88 -9.31 2.66
N VAL A 43 1.33 -10.05 3.62
CA VAL A 43 0.15 -10.91 3.45
C VAL A 43 -1.01 -10.20 4.10
N LEU A 44 -1.95 -9.76 3.28
CA LEU A 44 -3.07 -8.93 3.70
C LEU A 44 -4.36 -9.75 3.66
N ARG A 45 -5.19 -9.61 4.70
CA ARG A 45 -6.42 -10.41 4.88
C ARG A 45 -7.59 -9.49 5.15
N SER A 46 -8.72 -9.74 4.47
CA SER A 46 -9.97 -9.01 4.73
C SER A 46 -10.36 -9.07 6.22
N PRO A 47 -11.06 -8.06 6.78
CA PRO A 47 -11.19 -6.72 6.22
C PRO A 47 -9.87 -5.99 6.45
N TYR A 48 -9.12 -5.76 5.38
CA TYR A 48 -7.91 -4.95 5.43
C TYR A 48 -8.18 -3.64 4.71
N ARG A 49 -7.85 -2.54 5.39
CA ARG A 49 -7.87 -1.21 4.83
C ARG A 49 -6.71 -0.42 5.42
N MET A 50 -5.87 0.11 4.55
CA MET A 50 -4.89 1.13 4.89
C MET A 50 -5.20 2.37 4.07
N VAL A 51 -5.26 3.52 4.74
CA VAL A 51 -5.39 4.84 4.16
C VAL A 51 -4.10 5.61 4.44
N ARG A 52 -3.42 6.02 3.37
CA ARG A 52 -2.36 7.04 3.44
C ARG A 52 -2.75 8.26 2.65
N LEU A 53 -2.81 9.43 3.27
CA LEU A 53 -3.14 10.72 2.68
C LEU A 53 -1.88 11.49 2.25
N ARG A 54 -0.78 11.24 2.94
CA ARG A 54 0.56 11.76 2.62
C ARG A 54 1.57 10.65 2.77
N SER A 55 2.43 10.48 1.78
CA SER A 55 3.59 9.60 1.90
C SER A 55 4.86 10.39 1.70
N GLU A 56 5.79 10.25 2.65
CA GLU A 56 7.14 10.81 2.58
C GLU A 56 7.99 10.09 1.52
N TYR A 57 7.64 8.85 1.19
CA TYR A 57 8.38 8.00 0.27
C TYR A 57 7.52 7.55 -0.91
N SER A 58 8.19 7.27 -2.03
CA SER A 58 7.55 6.60 -3.15
C SER A 58 7.40 5.11 -2.82
N HIS A 59 6.25 4.54 -3.14
CA HIS A 59 5.96 3.13 -2.98
C HIS A 59 5.85 2.44 -4.34
N ILE A 60 6.49 1.27 -4.44
CA ILE A 60 6.30 0.33 -5.53
C ILE A 60 5.76 -0.94 -4.90
N VAL A 61 4.56 -1.36 -5.28
CA VAL A 61 3.94 -2.56 -4.71
C VAL A 61 3.42 -3.45 -5.82
N ALA A 62 3.83 -4.72 -5.81
CA ALA A 62 3.40 -5.71 -6.79
C ALA A 62 2.45 -6.73 -6.14
N ALA A 63 1.29 -6.93 -6.75
CA ALA A 63 0.36 -7.96 -6.34
C ALA A 63 0.86 -9.33 -6.83
N ARG A 64 1.28 -10.20 -5.91
CA ARG A 64 1.70 -11.57 -6.26
C ARG A 64 0.53 -12.57 -6.31
N ARG A 65 -0.49 -12.39 -5.47
CA ARG A 65 -1.68 -13.26 -5.33
C ARG A 65 -2.88 -12.46 -4.84
N GLY A 66 -4.07 -13.04 -4.94
CA GLY A 66 -5.31 -12.47 -4.40
C GLY A 66 -5.91 -11.37 -5.27
N ARG A 67 -6.91 -10.67 -4.73
CA ARG A 67 -7.58 -9.53 -5.37
C ARG A 67 -7.76 -8.39 -4.39
N GLY A 68 -7.83 -7.18 -4.91
CA GLY A 68 -8.08 -5.99 -4.12
C GLY A 68 -8.51 -4.82 -4.98
N ARG A 69 -8.58 -3.66 -4.36
CA ARG A 69 -8.81 -2.37 -4.97
C ARG A 69 -7.91 -1.35 -4.32
N THR A 70 -7.51 -0.38 -5.10
CA THR A 70 -6.90 0.82 -4.57
C THR A 70 -7.69 2.04 -4.99
N LEU A 71 -7.79 3.04 -4.12
CA LEU A 71 -8.21 4.39 -4.48
C LEU A 71 -6.95 5.24 -4.53
N ILE A 72 -6.71 5.96 -5.61
CA ILE A 72 -5.58 6.89 -5.78
C ILE A 72 -6.10 8.10 -6.52
N ASP A 73 -5.92 9.29 -5.94
CA ASP A 73 -6.31 10.56 -6.56
C ASP A 73 -7.77 10.56 -7.07
N GLY A 74 -8.68 9.91 -6.33
CA GLY A 74 -10.10 9.77 -6.67
C GLY A 74 -10.42 8.64 -7.65
N ALA A 75 -9.42 8.02 -8.27
CA ALA A 75 -9.61 6.89 -9.19
C ALA A 75 -9.52 5.55 -8.45
N VAL A 76 -10.52 4.69 -8.66
CA VAL A 76 -10.51 3.31 -8.16
C VAL A 76 -9.87 2.40 -9.20
N ALA A 77 -8.90 1.60 -8.79
CA ALA A 77 -8.26 0.60 -9.63
C ALA A 77 -8.33 -0.79 -8.97
N ASP A 78 -8.76 -1.79 -9.75
CA ASP A 78 -8.71 -3.18 -9.32
C ASP A 78 -7.27 -3.72 -9.30
N TRP A 79 -7.00 -4.57 -8.32
CA TRP A 79 -5.72 -5.24 -8.13
C TRP A 79 -5.85 -6.74 -8.30
N ARG A 80 -4.96 -7.30 -9.11
CA ARG A 80 -4.88 -8.73 -9.45
C ARG A 80 -3.42 -9.17 -9.55
N PRO A 81 -3.11 -10.48 -9.51
CA PRO A 81 -1.74 -10.95 -9.63
C PRO A 81 -1.07 -10.42 -10.90
N GLY A 82 0.16 -9.93 -10.78
CA GLY A 82 0.92 -9.32 -11.87
C GLY A 82 0.74 -7.79 -12.00
N HIS A 83 -0.27 -7.20 -11.36
CA HIS A 83 -0.38 -5.74 -11.31
C HIS A 83 0.69 -5.14 -10.40
N VAL A 84 1.25 -4.02 -10.83
CA VAL A 84 2.19 -3.21 -10.06
C VAL A 84 1.59 -1.82 -9.90
N LEU A 85 1.59 -1.34 -8.66
CA LEU A 85 1.29 0.04 -8.35
C LEU A 85 2.58 0.81 -8.16
N LEU A 86 2.70 1.92 -8.88
CA LEU A 86 3.64 2.98 -8.56
C LEU A 86 2.87 4.11 -7.89
N ALA A 87 3.35 4.46 -6.70
CA ALA A 87 2.76 5.45 -5.83
C ALA A 87 3.85 6.47 -5.49
N PRO A 88 3.99 7.57 -6.25
CA PRO A 88 5.01 8.59 -5.99
C PRO A 88 4.87 9.19 -4.58
N ALA A 89 5.99 9.66 -4.01
CA ALA A 89 5.97 10.48 -2.81
C ALA A 89 5.13 11.74 -3.06
N ALA A 90 4.51 12.28 -2.00
CA ALA A 90 3.71 13.48 -2.14
C ALA A 90 4.60 14.67 -2.56
N HIS A 91 4.28 15.29 -3.70
CA HIS A 91 4.82 16.60 -4.03
C HIS A 91 4.08 17.66 -3.20
N PRO A 92 4.75 18.67 -2.59
CA PRO A 92 4.12 19.63 -1.69
C PRO A 92 2.93 20.42 -2.26
N THR A 93 2.73 20.39 -3.59
CA THR A 93 1.64 21.06 -4.31
C THR A 93 0.45 20.15 -4.65
N LEU A 94 0.56 18.82 -4.47
CA LEU A 94 -0.52 17.86 -4.73
C LEU A 94 -1.29 17.58 -3.43
N LYS A 95 -2.52 18.09 -3.34
CA LYS A 95 -3.26 18.20 -2.07
C LYS A 95 -3.91 16.92 -1.55
N SER A 96 -3.91 15.81 -2.28
CA SER A 96 -4.65 14.62 -1.81
C SER A 96 -4.26 13.36 -2.56
N GLN A 97 -3.18 12.69 -2.12
CA GLN A 97 -2.97 11.29 -2.46
C GLN A 97 -3.59 10.43 -1.38
N ALA A 98 -4.92 10.31 -1.36
CA ALA A 98 -5.56 9.32 -0.51
C ALA A 98 -5.39 7.94 -1.16
N ARG A 99 -4.38 7.19 -0.73
CA ARG A 99 -4.17 5.80 -1.11
C ARG A 99 -4.94 4.90 -0.18
N ILE A 100 -6.08 4.42 -0.63
CA ILE A 100 -6.73 3.28 0.03
C ILE A 100 -6.21 2.03 -0.65
N MET A 101 -5.76 1.02 0.09
CA MET A 101 -5.64 -0.34 -0.43
C MET A 101 -6.62 -1.23 0.34
N GLU A 102 -7.67 -1.67 -0.34
CA GLU A 102 -8.69 -2.59 0.17
C GLU A 102 -8.49 -3.95 -0.52
N ILE A 103 -8.07 -4.98 0.22
CA ILE A 103 -7.90 -6.32 -0.36
C ILE A 103 -9.15 -7.13 -0.09
N ALA A 104 -9.99 -7.26 -1.14
CA ALA A 104 -11.08 -8.22 -1.19
C ALA A 104 -10.48 -9.63 -1.32
N SER A 105 -10.23 -10.26 -0.18
CA SER A 105 -9.63 -11.60 -0.12
C SER A 105 -10.46 -12.62 -0.91
N GLY A 106 -9.99 -12.97 -2.10
CA GLY A 106 -10.29 -14.22 -2.77
C GLY A 106 -8.99 -15.00 -2.91
N PHE A 107 -8.60 -15.73 -1.87
CA PHE A 107 -7.60 -16.79 -1.99
C PHE A 107 -8.37 -18.08 -2.30
N PRO A 108 -8.26 -18.68 -3.50
CA PRO A 108 -8.53 -20.10 -3.59
C PRO A 108 -7.52 -20.81 -2.68
N ARG A 109 -8.02 -21.80 -1.93
CA ARG A 109 -7.23 -22.63 -1.02
C ARG A 109 -6.11 -23.35 -1.77
#